data_AF-A0A2U1QX83-F1
#
_entry.id   AF-A0A2U1QX83-F1
#
_cell.length_a   1.000
_cell.length_b   1.000
_cell.length_c   1.000
_cell.angle_alpha   90.00
_cell.angle_beta   90.00
_cell.angle_gamma   90.00
#
_symmetry.space_group_name_H-M   'P 1'
#
loop_
_entity.id
_entity.type
_entity.pdbx_description
1 polymer ?
#
loop_
_entity_poly.entity_id
_entity_poly.type
_entity_poly.pdbx_seq_one_letter_code
_entity_poly.pdbx_strand_id
1 'polypeptide(L)'
;MNNKLDQFGKFFVENLRDKGISHAEVLLNNKSKAPSSLDLQSELNKFNDLEKELIMKTVISSIDVAIHDFLFALQELADFDNNIKIIVDDENIVELSDGIHGESYSDDGWNARYSQFGDAE
;
A
#
# COMPACT_ATOMS: atom_id res chain seq x y z
N MET A 1 -5.25 -18.52 -12.56
CA MET A 1 -6.25 -19.03 -11.59
C MET A 1 -6.53 -17.85 -10.69
N ASN A 2 -7.72 -17.23 -10.76
CA ASN A 2 -8.04 -16.08 -9.89
C ASN A 2 -8.23 -16.61 -8.47
N ASN A 3 -7.15 -16.64 -7.69
CA ASN A 3 -7.22 -16.86 -6.26
C ASN A 3 -7.94 -15.65 -5.63
N LYS A 4 -8.84 -15.86 -4.67
CA LYS A 4 -9.50 -14.74 -3.95
C LYS A 4 -8.47 -13.86 -3.25
N LEU A 5 -7.35 -14.46 -2.84
CA LEU A 5 -6.18 -13.77 -2.31
C LEU A 5 -5.58 -12.79 -3.33
N ASP A 6 -5.45 -13.20 -4.59
CA ASP A 6 -4.96 -12.34 -5.69
C ASP A 6 -5.94 -11.20 -6.01
N GLN A 7 -7.25 -11.48 -5.96
CA GLN A 7 -8.28 -10.47 -6.16
C GLN A 7 -8.21 -9.39 -5.08
N PHE A 8 -8.03 -9.79 -3.82
CA PHE A 8 -7.79 -8.86 -2.73
C PHE A 8 -6.47 -8.11 -2.92
N GLY A 9 -5.36 -8.81 -3.17
CA GLY A 9 -4.04 -8.23 -3.34
C GLY A 9 -4.01 -7.15 -4.41
N LYS A 10 -4.61 -7.43 -5.58
CA LYS A 10 -4.76 -6.43 -6.64
C LYS A 10 -5.57 -5.22 -6.20
N PHE A 11 -6.75 -5.45 -5.61
CA PHE A 11 -7.59 -4.36 -5.10
C PHE A 11 -6.82 -3.51 -4.09
N PHE A 12 -6.10 -4.15 -3.18
CA PHE A 12 -5.38 -3.53 -2.10
C PHE A 12 -4.20 -2.69 -2.61
N VAL A 13 -3.37 -3.24 -3.49
CA VAL A 13 -2.24 -2.51 -4.12
C VAL A 13 -2.75 -1.31 -4.91
N GLU A 14 -3.69 -1.51 -5.83
CA GLU A 14 -4.18 -0.44 -6.72
C GLU A 14 -4.93 0.67 -5.96
N ASN A 15 -5.68 0.31 -4.92
CA ASN A 15 -6.59 1.24 -4.24
C ASN A 15 -6.08 1.82 -2.93
N LEU A 16 -5.06 1.21 -2.31
CA LEU A 16 -4.43 1.72 -1.09
C LEU A 16 -2.99 2.17 -1.35
N ARG A 17 -2.10 1.22 -1.69
CA ARG A 17 -0.66 1.49 -1.82
C ARG A 17 -0.40 2.50 -2.94
N ASP A 18 -0.75 2.16 -4.16
CA ASP A 18 -0.47 2.97 -5.35
C ASP A 18 -1.21 4.30 -5.32
N LYS A 19 -2.41 4.34 -4.74
CA LYS A 19 -3.16 5.59 -4.52
C LYS A 19 -2.43 6.52 -3.56
N GLY A 20 -1.89 6.01 -2.46
CA GLY A 20 -1.10 6.79 -1.50
C GLY A 20 0.20 7.32 -2.14
N ILE A 21 0.91 6.45 -2.86
CA ILE A 21 2.14 6.81 -3.58
C ILE A 21 1.87 7.86 -4.66
N SER A 22 0.86 7.65 -5.51
CA SER A 22 0.43 8.61 -6.53
C SER A 22 0.05 9.96 -5.94
N HIS A 23 -0.62 9.96 -4.77
CA HIS A 23 -0.96 11.21 -4.09
C HIS A 23 0.29 11.98 -3.67
N ALA A 24 1.30 11.31 -3.14
CA ALA A 24 2.58 11.92 -2.80
C ALA A 24 3.30 12.48 -4.03
N GLU A 25 3.34 11.75 -5.15
CA GLU A 25 3.90 12.28 -6.40
C GLU A 25 3.19 13.55 -6.86
N VAL A 26 1.85 13.58 -6.77
CA VAL A 26 1.06 14.77 -7.15
C VAL A 26 1.44 15.98 -6.30
N LEU A 27 1.62 15.78 -4.99
CA LEU A 27 2.03 16.85 -4.07
C LEU A 27 3.46 17.32 -4.32
N LEU A 28 4.42 16.40 -4.43
CA LEU A 28 5.84 16.70 -4.64
C LEU A 28 6.12 17.39 -5.98
N ASN A 29 5.30 17.09 -6.99
CA ASN A 29 5.38 17.70 -8.31
C ASN A 29 4.51 18.95 -8.48
N ASN A 30 3.88 19.46 -7.40
CA ASN A 30 3.03 20.64 -7.43
C ASN A 30 1.87 20.54 -8.46
N LYS A 31 1.26 19.35 -8.55
CA LYS A 31 0.17 19.03 -9.50
C LYS A 31 -1.21 18.98 -8.84
N SER A 32 -1.32 19.16 -7.52
CA SER A 32 -2.62 19.12 -6.85
C SER A 32 -3.44 20.37 -7.17
N LYS A 33 -4.73 20.15 -7.40
CA LYS A 33 -5.74 21.21 -7.60
C LYS A 33 -6.69 21.34 -6.40
N ALA A 34 -6.58 20.43 -5.42
CA ALA A 34 -7.44 20.43 -4.26
C ALA A 34 -7.04 21.59 -3.32
N PRO A 35 -7.97 22.47 -2.91
CA PRO A 35 -7.66 23.58 -1.99
C PRO A 35 -6.96 23.14 -0.70
N SER A 36 -7.36 21.99 -0.15
CA SER A 36 -6.76 21.41 1.07
C SER A 36 -5.30 20.98 0.91
N SER A 37 -4.81 20.85 -0.31
CA SER A 37 -3.44 20.41 -0.61
C SER A 37 -2.52 21.57 -1.03
N LEU A 38 -3.06 22.78 -1.24
CA LEU A 38 -2.29 23.90 -1.80
C LEU A 38 -1.17 24.35 -0.86
N ASP A 39 -1.45 24.45 0.43
CA ASP A 39 -0.45 24.89 1.41
C ASP A 39 0.69 23.88 1.52
N LEU A 40 0.35 22.59 1.67
CA LEU A 40 1.34 21.53 1.75
C LEU A 40 2.19 21.43 0.47
N GLN A 41 1.58 21.42 -0.72
CA GLN A 41 2.35 21.33 -1.95
C GLN A 41 3.24 22.56 -2.18
N SER A 42 2.81 23.75 -1.74
CA SER A 42 3.61 24.97 -1.83
C SER A 42 4.88 24.88 -0.98
N GLU A 43 4.78 24.31 0.22
CA GLU A 43 5.95 24.04 1.05
C GLU A 43 6.86 22.98 0.43
N LEU A 44 6.29 21.87 -0.06
CA LEU A 44 7.03 20.80 -0.74
C LEU A 44 7.75 21.30 -2.01
N ASN A 45 7.20 22.31 -2.69
CA ASN A 45 7.80 22.86 -3.90
C ASN A 45 9.09 23.64 -3.64
N LYS A 46 9.41 23.97 -2.39
CA LYS A 46 10.66 24.64 -2.01
C LYS A 46 11.86 23.68 -1.96
N PHE A 47 11.60 22.37 -1.88
CA PHE A 47 12.63 21.35 -1.83
C PHE A 47 13.25 21.09 -3.20
N ASN A 48 14.52 20.71 -3.21
CA ASN A 48 15.22 20.28 -4.42
C ASN A 48 14.89 18.81 -4.77
N ASP A 49 15.34 18.36 -5.94
CA ASP A 49 14.99 17.03 -6.45
C ASP A 49 15.50 15.89 -5.55
N LEU A 50 16.68 16.02 -4.93
CA LEU A 50 17.22 15.01 -4.00
C LEU A 50 16.40 14.93 -2.71
N GLU A 51 15.98 16.07 -2.18
CA GLU A 51 15.10 16.14 -1.00
C GLU A 51 13.72 15.53 -1.32
N LYS A 52 13.16 15.84 -2.50
CA LYS A 52 11.88 15.26 -2.93
C LYS A 52 11.98 13.75 -3.14
N GLU A 53 13.09 13.25 -3.70
CA GLU A 53 13.33 11.81 -3.83
C GLU A 53 13.41 11.14 -2.45
N LEU A 54 14.11 11.74 -1.49
CA LEU A 54 14.18 11.21 -0.13
C LEU A 54 12.80 11.19 0.56
N ILE A 55 12.00 12.25 0.38
CA ILE A 55 10.62 12.30 0.89
C ILE A 55 9.78 11.20 0.24
N MET A 56 9.91 11.00 -1.08
CA MET A 56 9.18 9.96 -1.79
C MET A 56 9.50 8.56 -1.26
N LYS A 57 10.79 8.25 -1.08
CA LYS A 57 11.24 6.98 -0.46
C LYS A 57 10.68 6.81 0.95
N THR A 58 10.70 7.88 1.74
CA THR A 58 10.14 7.87 3.11
C THR A 58 8.64 7.58 3.11
N VAL A 59 7.88 8.18 2.18
CA VAL A 59 6.44 7.95 2.06
C VAL A 59 6.15 6.52 1.63
N ILE A 60 6.83 5.99 0.61
CA ILE A 60 6.66 4.61 0.15
C ILE A 60 6.94 3.64 1.31
N SER A 61 8.10 3.79 1.97
CA SER A 61 8.47 2.94 3.12
C SER A 61 7.46 3.02 4.26
N SER A 62 6.91 4.21 4.56
CA SER A 62 5.90 4.36 5.61
C SER A 62 4.58 3.68 5.25
N ILE A 63 4.15 3.78 3.99
CA ILE A 63 2.94 3.09 3.49
C ILE A 63 3.14 1.59 3.57
N ASP A 64 4.30 1.09 3.15
CA ASP A 64 4.61 -0.33 3.10
C ASP A 64 4.68 -0.94 4.49
N VAL A 65 5.32 -0.27 5.46
CA VAL A 65 5.32 -0.71 6.87
C VAL A 65 3.91 -0.72 7.44
N ALA A 66 3.11 0.34 7.19
CA ALA A 66 1.74 0.39 7.69
C ALA A 66 0.85 -0.72 7.10
N ILE A 67 1.04 -1.04 5.82
CA ILE A 67 0.38 -2.17 5.15
C ILE A 67 0.78 -3.49 5.79
N HIS A 68 2.09 -3.73 5.94
CA HIS A 68 2.62 -4.95 6.55
C HIS A 68 2.04 -5.15 7.95
N ASP A 69 2.12 -4.15 8.81
CA ASP A 69 1.65 -4.22 10.20
C ASP A 69 0.13 -4.41 10.29
N PHE A 70 -0.63 -3.78 9.39
CA PHE A 70 -2.07 -4.00 9.30
C PHE A 70 -2.42 -5.45 8.94
N LEU A 71 -1.75 -6.01 7.93
CA LEU A 71 -1.96 -7.40 7.50
C LEU A 71 -1.48 -8.39 8.57
N PHE A 72 -0.38 -8.08 9.27
CA PHE A 72 0.12 -8.88 10.38
C PHE A 72 -0.87 -8.91 11.54
N ALA A 73 -1.42 -7.76 11.93
CA ALA A 73 -2.43 -7.67 12.97
C ALA A 73 -3.71 -8.46 12.63
N LEU A 74 -4.10 -8.49 11.34
CA LEU A 74 -5.21 -9.33 10.87
C LEU A 74 -4.90 -10.82 10.99
N GLN A 75 -3.67 -11.23 10.66
CA GLN A 75 -3.22 -12.61 10.84
C GLN A 75 -3.28 -13.02 12.32
N GLU A 76 -2.69 -12.22 13.21
CA GLU A 76 -2.69 -12.51 14.65
C GLU A 76 -4.12 -12.63 15.19
N LEU A 77 -5.01 -11.70 14.81
CA LEU A 77 -6.41 -11.77 15.23
C LEU A 77 -7.09 -13.05 14.72
N ALA A 78 -6.84 -13.49 13.48
CA ALA A 78 -7.42 -14.71 12.93
C ALA A 78 -6.96 -15.97 13.67
N ASP A 79 -5.71 -16.00 14.15
CA ASP A 79 -5.15 -17.14 14.87
C ASP A 79 -5.69 -17.29 16.30
N PHE A 80 -6.09 -16.18 16.95
CA PHE A 80 -6.56 -16.18 18.35
C PHE A 80 -8.08 -16.02 18.52
N ASP A 81 -8.66 -14.94 17.99
CA ASP A 81 -10.05 -14.54 18.26
C ASP A 81 -10.98 -14.67 17.02
N ASN A 82 -10.41 -14.52 15.83
CA ASN A 82 -11.05 -14.53 14.50
C ASN A 82 -12.34 -13.70 14.40
N ASN A 83 -12.38 -12.54 15.07
CA ASN A 83 -13.55 -11.67 15.17
C ASN A 83 -13.59 -10.54 14.11
N ILE A 84 -12.46 -10.21 13.49
CA ILE A 84 -12.35 -9.32 12.34
C ILE A 84 -11.94 -10.17 11.14
N LYS A 85 -12.71 -10.08 10.06
CA LYS A 85 -12.48 -10.85 8.83
C LYS A 85 -12.55 -9.95 7.62
N ILE A 86 -11.73 -10.25 6.61
CA ILE A 86 -11.86 -9.67 5.28
C ILE A 86 -12.38 -10.76 4.35
N ILE A 87 -13.61 -10.61 3.90
CA ILE A 87 -14.30 -11.60 3.07
C ILE A 87 -14.25 -11.17 1.61
N VAL A 88 -13.77 -12.06 0.73
CA VAL A 88 -13.81 -11.90 -0.73
C VAL A 88 -14.53 -13.10 -1.33
N ASP A 89 -15.69 -12.85 -1.92
CA ASP A 89 -16.59 -13.88 -2.48
C ASP A 89 -16.82 -15.05 -1.51
N ASP A 90 -17.23 -14.71 -0.28
CA ASP A 90 -17.55 -15.63 0.82
C ASP A 90 -16.36 -16.36 1.48
N GLU A 91 -15.13 -16.09 1.06
CA GLU A 91 -13.91 -16.66 1.66
C GLU A 91 -13.14 -15.62 2.49
N ASN A 92 -12.68 -16.00 3.68
CA ASN A 92 -11.81 -15.16 4.51
C ASN A 92 -10.38 -15.20 3.97
N ILE A 93 -9.89 -14.10 3.42
CA ILE A 93 -8.58 -14.07 2.76
C ILE A 93 -7.41 -14.44 3.69
N VAL A 94 -7.54 -14.19 4.99
CA VAL A 94 -6.51 -14.51 5.97
C VAL A 94 -6.36 -16.03 6.12
N GLU A 95 -7.46 -16.78 5.96
CA GLU A 95 -7.47 -18.25 6.01
C GLU A 95 -6.97 -18.89 4.69
N LEU A 96 -6.80 -18.08 3.63
CA LEU A 96 -6.31 -18.54 2.32
C LEU A 96 -4.79 -18.42 2.15
N SER A 97 -4.10 -17.92 3.17
CA SER A 97 -2.69 -17.57 3.13
C SER A 97 -1.99 -18.13 4.36
N ASP A 98 -0.78 -18.68 4.19
CA ASP A 98 0.07 -19.14 5.30
C ASP A 98 0.76 -17.98 6.04
N GLY A 99 0.66 -16.75 5.52
CA GLY A 99 1.08 -15.52 6.18
C GLY A 99 0.76 -14.29 5.35
N ILE A 100 -0.41 -13.68 5.57
CA ILE A 100 -0.95 -12.66 4.64
C ILE A 100 -0.10 -11.38 4.55
N HIS A 101 0.65 -11.08 5.61
CA HIS A 101 1.58 -9.96 5.66
C HIS A 101 2.79 -10.13 4.72
N GLY A 102 3.12 -11.36 4.32
CA GLY A 102 4.23 -11.65 3.41
C GLY A 102 3.85 -11.61 1.91
N GLU A 103 2.56 -11.72 1.58
CA GLU A 103 2.06 -11.88 0.21
C GLU A 103 2.41 -10.72 -0.75
N SER A 104 2.75 -9.54 -0.22
CA SER A 104 3.07 -8.37 -1.03
C SER A 104 4.51 -8.31 -1.54
N TYR A 105 5.46 -8.99 -0.87
CA TYR A 105 6.88 -8.62 -0.92
C TYR A 105 7.82 -9.64 -1.58
N SER A 106 7.32 -10.74 -2.15
CA SER A 106 8.13 -11.65 -2.95
C SER A 106 8.27 -11.19 -4.40
N ASP A 107 9.20 -11.78 -5.15
CA ASP A 107 9.37 -11.56 -6.60
C ASP A 107 8.10 -11.85 -7.42
N ASP A 108 7.17 -12.63 -6.87
CA ASP A 108 5.86 -12.96 -7.43
C ASP A 108 4.69 -12.43 -6.58
N GLY A 109 4.98 -11.52 -5.65
CA GLY A 109 4.04 -10.95 -4.69
C GLY A 109 3.09 -9.93 -5.31
N TRP A 110 2.18 -9.40 -4.50
CA TRP A 110 1.17 -8.45 -4.97
C TRP A 110 1.78 -7.17 -5.53
N ASN A 111 2.85 -6.64 -4.92
CA ASN A 111 3.50 -5.45 -5.44
C ASN A 111 4.08 -5.73 -6.83
N ALA A 112 4.87 -6.79 -6.98
CA ALA A 112 5.51 -7.18 -8.24
C ALA A 112 4.51 -7.32 -9.38
N ARG A 113 3.33 -7.87 -9.08
CA ARG A 113 2.30 -8.21 -10.06
C ARG A 113 1.35 -7.06 -10.37
N TYR A 114 1.08 -6.17 -9.42
CA TYR A 114 -0.03 -5.20 -9.53
C TYR A 114 0.37 -3.74 -9.34
N SER A 115 1.51 -3.44 -8.72
CA SER A 115 1.97 -2.07 -8.46
C SER A 115 2.51 -1.42 -9.73
N GLN A 116 2.09 -0.19 -10.01
CA GLN A 116 2.73 0.63 -11.06
C GLN A 116 4.07 1.23 -10.62
N PHE A 117 4.37 1.20 -9.32
CA PHE A 117 5.60 1.71 -8.72
C PHE A 117 6.65 0.61 -8.51
N GLY A 118 6.34 -0.62 -8.92
CA GLY A 118 7.19 -1.79 -8.71
C GLY A 118 7.23 -2.25 -7.25
N ASP A 119 8.15 -3.19 -7.00
CA ASP A 119 8.52 -3.66 -5.68
C ASP A 119 9.37 -2.63 -4.96
N ALA A 120 8.99 -2.29 -3.74
CA ALA A 120 9.88 -1.58 -2.83
C ALA A 120 10.44 -2.61 -1.84
N GLU A 121 11.76 -2.71 -1.80
CA GLU A 121 12.54 -3.23 -0.67
C GLU A 121 13.24 -2.06 0.04
#